data_AF-A0A530QNJ5-F1
#
_entry.id   AF-A0A530QNJ5-F1
#
_cell.length_a   1.000
_cell.length_b   1.000
_cell.length_c   1.000
_cell.angle_alpha   90.00
_cell.angle_beta   90.00
_cell.angle_gamma   90.00
#
_symmetry.space_group_name_H-M   'P 1'
#
loop_
_entity.id
_entity.type
_entity.pdbx_description
1 polymer ?
#
loop_
_entity_poly.entity_id
_entity_poly.type
_entity_poly.pdbx_seq_one_letter_code
_entity_poly.pdbx_strand_id
1 'polypeptide(L)'
;MTRFSSLLASALILLLPVSSAGAAAPEPAALFEAKTVADRDSTLTALEAAAPTDPASAYAAGAGQFFTGLEILAGGLHRHGFESPQSFILPLMRLPVPDNPNPEP
;
A
#
# COMPACT_ATOMS: atom_id res chain seq x y z
N MET A 1 -35.96 -1.04 45.41
CA MET A 1 -34.81 -1.94 45.14
C MET A 1 -34.41 -2.00 43.66
N THR A 2 -35.31 -1.72 42.70
CA THR A 2 -35.02 -1.73 41.25
C THR A 2 -34.12 -0.59 40.75
N ARG A 3 -34.12 0.58 41.40
CA ARG A 3 -33.30 1.74 40.97
C ARG A 3 -31.80 1.57 41.25
N PHE A 4 -31.43 0.86 42.32
CA PHE A 4 -30.03 0.54 42.62
C PHE A 4 -29.47 -0.50 41.63
N SER A 5 -30.31 -1.45 41.21
CA SER A 5 -29.96 -2.44 40.18
C SER A 5 -29.64 -1.78 38.83
N SER A 6 -30.38 -0.73 38.47
CA SER A 6 -30.19 0.03 37.22
C SER A 6 -28.91 0.89 37.24
N LEU A 7 -28.56 1.46 38.40
CA LEU A 7 -27.32 2.21 38.58
C LEU A 7 -26.09 1.29 38.54
N LEU A 8 -26.19 0.10 39.12
CA LEU A 8 -25.10 -0.89 39.14
C LEU A 8 -24.85 -1.47 37.74
N ALA A 9 -25.91 -1.67 36.95
CA ALA A 9 -25.79 -2.07 35.54
C ALA A 9 -25.15 -1.00 34.65
N SER A 10 -25.42 0.30 34.92
CA SER A 10 -24.79 1.40 34.17
C SER A 10 -23.31 1.58 34.52
N ALA A 11 -22.93 1.38 35.78
CA ALA A 11 -21.54 1.42 36.21
C ALA A 11 -20.70 0.29 35.60
N LEU A 12 -21.31 -0.89 35.39
CA LEU A 12 -20.63 -2.04 34.79
C LEU A 12 -20.26 -1.83 33.31
N ILE A 13 -21.07 -1.05 32.56
CA ILE A 13 -20.81 -0.74 31.15
C ILE A 13 -19.62 0.22 30.99
N LEU A 14 -19.38 1.11 31.95
CA LEU A 14 -18.24 2.04 31.97
C LEU A 14 -16.90 1.38 32.34
N LEU A 15 -16.95 0.19 32.95
CA LEU A 15 -15.78 -0.59 33.38
C LEU A 15 -15.38 -1.68 32.39
N LEU A 16 -16.11 -1.84 31.29
CA LEU A 16 -15.71 -2.74 30.22
C LEU A 16 -14.46 -2.14 29.55
N PRO A 17 -13.29 -2.81 29.61
CA PRO A 17 -12.18 -2.42 28.77
C PRO A 17 -12.67 -2.58 27.33
N VAL A 18 -12.72 -1.47 26.60
CA VAL A 18 -12.79 -1.53 25.14
C VAL A 18 -11.46 -2.15 24.72
N SER A 19 -11.41 -3.48 24.70
CA SER A 19 -10.41 -4.20 23.94
C SER A 19 -10.70 -3.88 22.49
N SER A 20 -10.11 -2.78 22.01
CA SER A 20 -9.83 -2.63 20.61
C SER A 20 -8.96 -3.84 20.27
N ALA A 21 -9.54 -4.83 19.61
CA ALA A 21 -8.76 -5.85 18.95
C ALA A 21 -7.91 -5.08 17.94
N GLY A 22 -6.69 -4.72 18.33
CA GLY A 22 -5.73 -4.11 17.43
C GLY A 22 -5.60 -5.09 16.28
N ALA A 23 -6.06 -4.68 15.11
CA ALA A 23 -5.76 -5.42 13.89
C ALA A 23 -4.25 -5.65 13.89
N ALA A 24 -3.82 -6.90 13.64
CA ALA A 24 -2.41 -7.22 13.56
C ALA A 24 -1.73 -6.17 12.69
N ALA A 25 -0.62 -5.61 13.17
CA ALA A 25 0.10 -4.55 12.45
C ALA A 25 0.35 -5.02 11.01
N PRO A 26 0.11 -4.17 10.01
CA PRO A 26 0.30 -4.55 8.61
C PRO A 26 1.75 -4.98 8.42
N GLU A 27 1.94 -6.14 7.79
CA GLU A 27 3.26 -6.73 7.57
C GLU A 27 3.86 -6.12 6.28
N PRO A 28 4.99 -5.40 6.34
CA PRO A 28 5.53 -4.71 5.17
C PRO A 28 5.91 -5.61 3.99
N ALA A 29 6.38 -6.84 4.23
CA ALA A 29 6.78 -7.74 3.14
C ALA A 29 5.58 -8.19 2.29
N ALA A 30 4.40 -8.32 2.89
CA ALA A 30 3.16 -8.70 2.21
C ALA A 30 2.82 -7.78 1.02
N LEU A 31 3.24 -6.51 1.06
CA LEU A 31 3.07 -5.58 -0.05
C LEU A 31 3.84 -6.03 -1.31
N PHE A 32 5.05 -6.53 -1.11
CA PHE A 32 5.97 -6.93 -2.18
C PHE A 32 5.81 -8.40 -2.58
N GLU A 33 5.23 -9.21 -1.70
CA GLU A 33 4.91 -10.62 -1.95
C GLU A 33 3.52 -10.83 -2.57
N ALA A 34 2.71 -9.76 -2.65
CA ALA A 34 1.37 -9.78 -3.21
C ALA A 34 1.36 -10.36 -4.64
N LYS A 35 0.50 -11.35 -4.87
CA LYS A 35 0.37 -12.02 -6.18
C LYS A 35 -0.68 -11.37 -7.06
N THR A 36 -1.48 -10.47 -6.51
CA THR A 36 -2.53 -9.75 -7.22
C THR A 36 -2.46 -8.26 -6.91
N VAL A 37 -2.95 -7.46 -7.85
CA VAL A 37 -3.06 -6.00 -7.69
C VAL A 37 -3.97 -5.66 -6.52
N ALA A 38 -5.08 -6.39 -6.36
CA ALA A 38 -6.01 -6.17 -5.26
C ALA A 38 -5.38 -6.40 -3.88
N ASP A 39 -4.59 -7.47 -3.72
CA ASP A 39 -3.89 -7.76 -2.46
C ASP A 39 -2.83 -6.70 -2.15
N ARG A 40 -2.08 -6.27 -3.17
CA ARG A 40 -1.09 -5.19 -3.04
C ARG A 40 -1.75 -3.90 -2.60
N ASP A 41 -2.82 -3.48 -3.28
CA ASP A 41 -3.49 -2.21 -3.02
C ASP A 41 -4.19 -2.21 -1.64
N SER A 42 -4.76 -3.35 -1.22
CA SER A 42 -5.28 -3.52 0.14
C SER A 42 -4.17 -3.43 1.19
N THR A 43 -3.01 -4.02 0.94
CA THR A 43 -1.87 -3.98 1.88
C THR A 43 -1.29 -2.57 1.96
N LEU A 44 -1.17 -1.87 0.83
CA LEU A 44 -0.73 -0.48 0.78
C LEU A 44 -1.65 0.41 1.60
N THR A 45 -2.98 0.27 1.44
CA THR A 45 -3.98 1.02 2.22
C THR A 45 -3.81 0.78 3.72
N ALA A 46 -3.55 -0.46 4.14
CA ALA A 46 -3.33 -0.79 5.54
C ALA A 46 -2.03 -0.16 6.10
N LEU A 47 -0.94 -0.20 5.32
CA LEU A 47 0.34 0.43 5.68
C LEU A 47 0.21 1.96 5.77
N GLU A 48 -0.50 2.59 4.84
CA GLU A 48 -0.78 4.04 4.86
C GLU A 48 -1.58 4.45 6.11
N ALA A 49 -2.55 3.64 6.53
CA ALA A 49 -3.31 3.89 7.74
C ALA A 49 -2.44 3.77 9.01
N ALA A 50 -1.44 2.89 9.02
CA ALA A 50 -0.51 2.69 10.14
C ALA A 50 0.68 3.66 10.15
N ALA A 51 1.00 4.29 9.01
CA ALA A 51 2.15 5.17 8.82
C ALA A 51 2.30 6.31 9.85
N PRO A 52 1.22 6.96 10.36
CA PRO A 52 1.37 8.03 11.37
C PRO A 52 1.98 7.55 12.69
N THR A 53 1.86 6.26 12.99
CA THR A 53 2.28 5.66 14.27
C THR A 53 3.36 4.60 14.14
N ASP A 54 3.62 4.11 12.93
CA ASP A 54 4.63 3.11 12.64
C ASP A 54 5.57 3.56 11.50
N PRO A 55 6.84 3.90 11.81
CA PRO A 55 7.83 4.27 10.80
C PRO A 55 8.10 3.19 9.76
N ALA A 56 7.99 1.90 10.11
CA ALA A 56 8.18 0.81 9.16
C ALA A 56 7.05 0.80 8.11
N SER A 57 5.81 0.97 8.55
CA SER A 57 4.66 1.15 7.68
C SER A 57 4.79 2.39 6.79
N ALA A 58 5.27 3.53 7.33
CA ALA A 58 5.50 4.74 6.55
C ALA A 58 6.53 4.53 5.43
N TYR A 59 7.64 3.85 5.73
CA TYR A 59 8.65 3.50 4.75
C TYR A 59 8.08 2.57 3.67
N ALA A 60 7.40 1.50 4.10
CA ALA A 60 6.84 0.50 3.20
C ALA A 60 5.77 1.09 2.27
N ALA A 61 4.90 1.95 2.79
CA ALA A 61 3.91 2.66 1.98
C ALA A 61 4.57 3.54 0.91
N GLY A 62 5.59 4.32 1.29
CA GLY A 62 6.34 5.15 0.33
C GLY A 62 7.06 4.33 -0.74
N ALA A 63 7.68 3.21 -0.35
CA ALA A 63 8.30 2.28 -1.29
C ALA A 63 7.27 1.65 -2.24
N GLY A 64 6.11 1.24 -1.72
CA GLY A 64 4.98 0.76 -2.51
C GLY A 64 4.52 1.75 -3.57
N GLN A 65 4.27 2.99 -3.15
CA GLN A 65 3.87 4.08 -4.05
C GLN A 65 4.90 4.32 -5.15
N PHE A 66 6.20 4.26 -4.80
CA PHE A 66 7.28 4.41 -5.78
C PHE A 66 7.25 3.31 -6.84
N PHE A 67 7.15 2.04 -6.46
CA PHE A 67 7.09 0.94 -7.43
C PHE A 67 5.82 0.95 -8.27
N THR A 68 4.67 1.32 -7.69
CA THR A 68 3.44 1.56 -8.45
C THR A 68 3.64 2.68 -9.48
N GLY A 69 4.33 3.76 -9.13
CA GLY A 69 4.69 4.82 -10.07
C GLY A 69 5.58 4.34 -11.22
N LEU A 70 6.57 3.49 -10.92
CA LEU A 70 7.42 2.88 -11.95
C LEU A 70 6.63 1.97 -12.89
N GLU A 71 5.68 1.18 -12.36
CA GLU A 71 4.81 0.32 -13.18
C GLU A 71 3.93 1.14 -14.13
N ILE A 72 3.31 2.22 -13.62
CA ILE A 72 2.50 3.14 -14.43
C ILE A 72 3.35 3.78 -15.52
N LEU A 73 4.55 4.25 -15.18
CA LEU A 73 5.48 4.85 -16.14
C LEU A 73 5.87 3.83 -17.21
N ALA A 74 6.35 2.65 -16.82
CA ALA A 74 6.78 1.61 -17.75
C ALA A 74 5.62 1.16 -18.67
N GLY A 75 4.42 0.99 -18.11
CA GLY A 75 3.22 0.67 -18.87
C GLY A 75 2.82 1.78 -19.85
N GLY A 76 2.95 3.05 -19.46
CA GLY A 76 2.72 4.19 -20.34
C GLY A 76 3.75 4.26 -21.47
N LEU A 77 5.03 4.10 -21.17
CA LEU A 77 6.11 4.03 -22.15
C LEU A 77 5.87 2.90 -23.15
N HIS A 78 5.49 1.70 -22.67
CA HIS A 78 5.15 0.58 -23.54
C HIS A 78 3.92 0.86 -24.42
N ARG A 79 2.82 1.34 -23.82
CA ARG A 79 1.55 1.63 -24.52
C ARG A 79 1.76 2.58 -25.70
N HIS A 80 2.57 3.61 -25.50
CA HIS A 80 2.84 4.64 -26.50
C HIS A 80 4.10 4.38 -27.35
N GLY A 81 4.65 3.16 -27.33
CA GLY A 81 5.75 2.76 -28.23
C GLY A 81 7.05 3.50 -27.97
N PHE A 82 7.39 3.80 -26.71
CA PHE A 82 8.66 4.42 -26.36
C PHE A 82 9.84 3.55 -26.82
N GLU A 83 10.68 4.12 -27.69
CA GLU A 83 11.95 3.54 -28.09
C GLU A 83 13.09 4.16 -27.26
N SER A 84 13.88 3.31 -26.58
CA SER A 84 14.99 3.78 -25.77
C SER A 84 16.10 4.40 -26.67
N PRO A 85 16.53 5.65 -26.43
CA PRO A 85 17.56 6.29 -27.25
C PRO A 85 18.88 5.49 -27.22
N GLN A 86 19.43 5.19 -28.39
CA GLN A 86 20.67 4.41 -28.49
C GLN A 86 21.94 5.22 -28.18
N SER A 87 21.87 6.57 -28.22
CA SER A 87 23.01 7.46 -27.94
C SER A 87 22.83 8.22 -26.62
N PHE A 88 23.18 7.60 -25.51
CA PHE A 88 23.50 8.34 -24.29
C PHE A 88 24.89 7.90 -23.82
N ILE A 89 25.77 8.87 -23.55
CA ILE A 89 27.18 8.68 -23.17
C ILE A 89 27.36 7.92 -21.82
N LEU A 90 26.26 7.50 -21.19
CA LEU A 90 26.25 6.68 -19.98
C LEU A 90 25.34 5.45 -20.20
N PRO A 91 25.87 4.22 -20.16
CA PRO A 91 25.12 2.97 -20.41
C PRO A 91 24.24 2.56 -19.22
N LEU A 92 23.65 3.52 -18.50
CA LEU A 92 22.95 3.27 -17.23
C LEU A 92 21.43 3.20 -17.34
N MET A 93 20.79 3.59 -18.44
CA MET A 93 19.32 3.72 -18.45
C MET A 93 18.67 3.27 -19.76
N ARG A 94 19.08 2.12 -20.31
CA ARG A 94 18.15 1.37 -21.16
C ARG A 94 17.03 0.87 -20.24
N LEU A 95 15.94 1.63 -20.15
CA LEU A 95 14.72 1.16 -19.51
C LEU A 95 14.31 -0.13 -20.24
N PRO A 96 14.22 -1.28 -19.55
CA PRO A 96 13.86 -2.55 -20.17
C PRO A 96 12.35 -2.59 -20.45
N VAL A 97 11.90 -1.68 -21.31
CA VAL A 97 10.53 -1.60 -21.81
C VAL A 97 10.50 -2.42 -23.10
N PRO A 98 9.71 -3.50 -23.18
CA PRO A 98 9.57 -4.27 -24.42
C PRO A 98 8.96 -3.42 -25.54
N ASP A 99 9.30 -3.76 -26.78
CA ASP A 99 8.70 -3.13 -27.95
C ASP A 99 7.18 -3.41 -27.99
N ASN A 100 6.38 -2.40 -28.37
CA ASN A 100 4.95 -2.55 -28.63
C ASN A 100 4.69 -2.52 -30.14
N PRO A 101 4.24 -3.63 -30.76
CA PRO A 101 4.02 -3.68 -32.21
C PRO A 101 2.85 -2.81 -32.68
N ASN A 102 1.95 -2.39 -31.79
CA ASN A 102 0.79 -1.56 -32.11
C ASN A 102 0.64 -0.44 -31.06
N PRO A 103 1.46 0.62 -31.12
CA PRO A 103 1.40 1.71 -30.15
C PRO A 103 0.11 2.52 -30.29
N GLU A 104 -0.41 2.97 -29.15
CA GLU A 104 -1.48 3.96 -29.10
C GLU A 104 -0.90 5.37 -29.34
N PRO A 105 -1.60 6.23 -30.10
CA PRO A 105 -1.13 7.59 -30.40
C PRO A 105 -1.05 8.50 -29.16
#